data_AF-A0A5R8MXV5-F1
#
_entry.id   AF-A0A5R8MXV5-F1
#
_cell.length_a   1.000
_cell.length_b   1.000
_cell.length_c   1.000
_cell.angle_alpha   90.00
_cell.angle_beta   90.00
_cell.angle_gamma   90.00
#
_symmetry.space_group_name_H-M   'P 1'
#
loop_
_entity.id
_entity.type
_entity.pdbx_description
1 polymer ?
#
loop_
_entity_poly.entity_id
_entity_poly.type
_entity_poly.pdbx_seq_one_letter_code
_entity_poly.pdbx_strand_id
1 'polypeptide(L)'
;GWGADAVIVQGGEGGGHTGPLATTLLLPQVVDAVDIPVIAAGGFFDGRGLVAALAYGACGIAMGTRFLLTSDSPVPDDVKKLYLTARETVVTTKVDGVPHRVLRTPFVASLERSRLLRAVANGARFRRLSGLSWAELIREGRRMRRGRELTWAQVLQAANTPVLLRAAMVDGRADLGVMASGQVVGVIGDLPSCRELVERIMAEAETALARLPAR
;
A
#
# COMPACT_ATOMS: atom_id res chain seq x y z
N GLY A 1 17.29 19.12 15.44
CA GLY A 1 16.51 18.64 14.28
C GLY A 1 15.35 17.80 14.76
N TRP A 2 14.46 17.35 13.87
CA TRP A 2 13.28 16.55 14.20
C TRP A 2 13.59 15.10 14.66
N GLY A 3 14.86 14.67 14.61
CA GLY A 3 15.39 13.57 15.43
C GLY A 3 15.01 12.14 15.02
N ALA A 4 14.72 11.88 13.74
CA ALA A 4 14.48 10.51 13.27
C ALA A 4 15.78 9.70 13.19
N ASP A 5 15.75 8.43 13.64
CA ASP A 5 16.90 7.52 13.60
C ASP A 5 17.09 6.82 12.25
N ALA A 6 16.04 6.75 11.43
CA ALA A 6 16.06 6.17 10.08
C ALA A 6 14.87 6.70 9.27
N VAL A 7 14.91 6.52 7.95
CA VAL A 7 13.80 6.89 7.05
C VAL A 7 13.47 5.75 6.09
N ILE A 8 12.17 5.46 5.92
CA ILE A 8 11.68 4.58 4.87
C ILE A 8 11.27 5.42 3.68
N VAL A 9 11.85 5.14 2.51
CA VAL A 9 11.59 5.86 1.27
C VAL A 9 10.79 4.97 0.32
N GLN A 10 9.51 5.29 0.16
CA GLN A 10 8.60 4.54 -0.69
C GLN A 10 8.43 5.21 -2.05
N GLY A 11 8.80 4.53 -3.12
CA GLY A 11 8.46 4.93 -4.48
C GLY A 11 7.01 4.61 -4.85
N GLY A 12 6.59 5.17 -5.99
CA GLY A 12 5.23 5.13 -6.52
C GLY A 12 4.69 3.73 -6.78
N GLU A 13 5.58 2.75 -6.94
CA GLU A 13 5.31 1.33 -7.14
C GLU A 13 4.73 0.65 -5.90
N GLY A 14 4.93 1.24 -4.71
CA GLY A 14 4.41 0.74 -3.44
C GLY A 14 2.88 0.77 -3.35
N GLY A 15 2.34 -0.17 -2.58
CA GLY A 15 0.91 -0.24 -2.28
C GLY A 15 0.50 0.79 -1.23
N GLY A 16 -0.81 1.03 -1.09
CA GLY A 16 -1.30 2.01 -0.12
C GLY A 16 -1.22 3.44 -0.66
N HIS A 17 -1.21 4.42 0.24
CA HIS A 17 -0.94 5.81 -0.16
C HIS A 17 0.44 5.92 -0.79
N THR A 18 0.50 6.55 -1.97
CA THR A 18 1.73 6.55 -2.75
C THR A 18 1.91 7.84 -3.54
N GLY A 19 3.17 8.24 -3.72
CA GLY A 19 3.55 9.35 -4.60
C GLY A 19 3.67 8.92 -6.06
N PRO A 20 3.93 9.87 -6.98
CA PRO A 20 4.11 9.55 -8.40
C PRO A 20 5.54 9.14 -8.77
N LEU A 21 6.54 9.43 -7.92
CA LEU A 21 7.96 9.23 -8.23
C LEU A 21 8.35 7.76 -8.07
N ALA A 22 8.95 7.19 -9.11
CA ALA A 22 9.50 5.84 -9.09
C ALA A 22 10.62 5.69 -8.05
N THR A 23 10.72 4.52 -7.42
CA THR A 23 11.76 4.22 -6.43
C THR A 23 13.16 4.49 -6.97
N THR A 24 13.43 4.15 -8.23
CA THR A 24 14.75 4.32 -8.87
C THR A 24 15.17 5.77 -9.05
N LEU A 25 14.23 6.72 -9.00
CA LEU A 25 14.49 8.16 -9.09
C LEU A 25 14.49 8.82 -7.70
N LEU A 26 13.58 8.39 -6.82
CA LEU A 26 13.40 8.98 -5.50
C LEU A 26 14.49 8.53 -4.53
N LEU A 27 14.83 7.24 -4.52
CA LEU A 27 15.70 6.66 -3.51
C LEU A 27 17.10 7.28 -3.49
N PRO A 28 17.83 7.41 -4.61
CA PRO A 28 19.17 7.99 -4.59
C PRO A 28 19.18 9.45 -4.09
N GLN A 29 18.17 10.24 -4.49
CA GLN A 29 18.06 11.64 -4.05
C GLN A 29 17.88 11.77 -2.54
N VAL A 30 17.14 10.84 -1.91
CA VAL A 30 16.98 10.87 -0.45
C VAL A 30 18.23 10.38 0.24
N VAL A 31 18.87 9.33 -0.28
CA VAL A 31 20.16 8.83 0.24
C VAL A 31 21.22 9.92 0.24
N ASP A 32 21.35 10.69 -0.85
CA ASP A 32 22.33 11.78 -0.94
C ASP A 32 22.00 12.97 -0.01
N ALA A 33 20.75 13.08 0.44
CA ALA A 33 20.25 14.23 1.20
C ALA A 33 20.25 14.02 2.72
N VAL A 34 20.48 12.80 3.22
CA VAL A 34 20.38 12.48 4.65
C VAL A 34 21.55 11.62 5.14
N ASP A 35 22.00 11.89 6.36
CA ASP A 35 23.07 11.10 7.01
C ASP A 35 22.54 9.90 7.81
N ILE A 36 21.22 9.74 7.93
CA ILE A 36 20.58 8.64 8.67
C ILE A 36 20.31 7.42 7.77
N PRO A 37 20.25 6.20 8.31
CA PRO A 37 19.92 4.99 7.55
C PRO A 37 18.63 5.13 6.72
N VAL A 38 18.73 4.77 5.44
CA VAL A 38 17.60 4.79 4.49
C VAL A 38 17.18 3.37 4.17
N ILE A 39 15.90 3.06 4.33
CA ILE A 39 15.29 1.78 3.96
C ILE A 39 14.43 1.99 2.73
N ALA A 40 14.71 1.26 1.66
CA ALA A 40 13.98 1.40 0.39
C ALA A 40 12.65 0.63 0.42
N ALA A 41 11.59 1.23 -0.11
CA ALA A 41 10.27 0.61 -0.20
C ALA A 41 9.61 0.88 -1.56
N GLY A 42 8.69 -0.01 -1.95
CA GLY A 42 8.01 0.06 -3.24
C GLY A 42 8.80 -0.61 -4.36
N GLY A 43 8.24 -1.68 -4.93
CA GLY A 43 8.87 -2.43 -6.03
C GLY A 43 9.77 -3.59 -5.62
N PHE A 44 10.16 -3.70 -4.34
CA PHE A 44 11.03 -4.78 -3.87
C PHE A 44 10.26 -6.01 -3.38
N PHE A 45 10.71 -7.20 -3.79
CA PHE A 45 10.08 -8.48 -3.41
C PHE A 45 11.03 -9.69 -3.39
N ASP A 46 12.29 -9.53 -3.80
CA ASP A 46 13.26 -10.62 -3.99
C ASP A 46 14.70 -10.16 -3.67
N GLY A 47 15.68 -11.07 -3.74
CA GLY A 47 17.08 -10.76 -3.43
C GLY A 47 17.76 -9.81 -4.43
N ARG A 48 17.33 -9.81 -5.71
CA ARG A 48 17.83 -8.85 -6.70
C ARG A 48 17.42 -7.42 -6.33
N GLY A 49 16.19 -7.26 -5.88
CA GLY A 49 15.68 -6.00 -5.35
C GLY A 49 16.48 -5.52 -4.14
N LEU A 50 16.85 -6.40 -3.21
CA LEU A 50 17.72 -6.05 -2.09
C LEU A 50 19.07 -5.52 -2.58
N VAL A 51 19.73 -6.23 -3.50
CA VAL A 51 21.03 -5.80 -4.05
C VAL A 51 20.91 -4.46 -4.77
N ALA A 52 19.84 -4.23 -5.55
CA ALA A 52 19.61 -2.95 -6.21
C ALA A 52 19.42 -1.80 -5.20
N ALA A 53 18.67 -2.02 -4.12
CA ALA A 53 18.49 -1.02 -3.07
C ALA A 53 19.81 -0.68 -2.37
N LEU A 54 20.62 -1.70 -2.04
CA LEU A 54 21.95 -1.52 -1.45
C LEU A 54 22.87 -0.74 -2.41
N ALA A 55 22.80 -1.03 -3.71
CA ALA A 55 23.58 -0.30 -4.72
C ALA A 55 23.16 1.18 -4.85
N TYR A 56 21.90 1.52 -4.56
CA TYR A 56 21.44 2.90 -4.46
C TYR A 56 21.82 3.58 -3.12
N GLY A 57 22.48 2.87 -2.20
CA GLY A 57 22.92 3.38 -0.90
C GLY A 57 21.90 3.24 0.23
N ALA A 58 20.80 2.51 0.03
CA ALA A 58 19.94 2.09 1.13
C ALA A 58 20.64 1.05 2.02
N CYS A 59 20.21 0.91 3.28
CA CYS A 59 20.69 -0.13 4.20
C CYS A 59 19.80 -1.38 4.24
N GLY A 60 18.71 -1.39 3.47
CA GLY A 60 17.76 -2.51 3.42
C GLY A 60 16.50 -2.18 2.63
N ILE A 61 15.57 -3.13 2.60
CA ILE A 61 14.28 -3.01 1.90
C ILE A 61 13.10 -3.31 2.84
N ALA A 62 11.98 -2.60 2.64
CA ALA A 62 10.70 -2.89 3.27
C ALA A 62 9.69 -3.38 2.21
N MET A 63 9.01 -4.50 2.51
CA MET A 63 8.21 -5.23 1.50
C MET A 63 6.80 -5.56 2.00
N GLY A 64 5.85 -4.62 1.86
CA GLY A 64 4.47 -4.84 2.30
C GLY A 64 3.75 -5.99 1.57
N THR A 65 3.59 -5.87 0.25
CA THR A 65 2.88 -6.89 -0.56
C THR A 65 3.52 -8.27 -0.50
N ARG A 66 4.86 -8.35 -0.42
CA ARG A 66 5.58 -9.62 -0.36
C ARG A 66 5.34 -10.36 0.95
N PHE A 67 5.38 -9.67 2.09
CA PHE A 67 5.08 -10.24 3.41
C PHE A 67 3.58 -10.47 3.64
N LEU A 68 2.70 -9.73 2.96
CA LEU A 68 1.26 -10.04 2.93
C LEU A 68 1.02 -11.44 2.32
N LEU A 69 1.82 -11.81 1.32
CA LEU A 69 1.75 -13.07 0.58
C LEU A 69 2.73 -14.10 1.15
N THR A 70 2.64 -14.32 2.46
CA THR A 70 3.27 -15.44 3.17
C THR A 70 2.21 -16.33 3.82
N SER A 71 2.59 -17.55 4.19
CA SER A 71 1.71 -18.45 4.92
C SER A 71 1.44 -17.97 6.36
N ASP A 72 2.37 -17.24 6.98
CA ASP A 72 2.24 -16.64 8.32
C ASP A 72 1.29 -15.43 8.35
N SER A 73 0.94 -14.86 7.19
CA SER A 73 0.08 -13.69 7.11
C SER A 73 -1.35 -14.02 7.57
N PRO A 74 -1.92 -13.25 8.52
CA PRO A 74 -3.28 -13.49 9.04
C PRO A 74 -4.38 -13.11 8.05
N VAL A 75 -4.01 -12.59 6.88
CA VAL A 75 -4.96 -12.24 5.81
C VAL A 75 -5.66 -13.51 5.34
N PRO A 76 -7.00 -13.52 5.20
CA PRO A 76 -7.74 -14.69 4.76
C PRO A 76 -7.21 -15.27 3.45
N ASP A 77 -7.19 -16.60 3.33
CA ASP A 77 -6.63 -17.28 2.15
C ASP A 77 -7.34 -16.92 0.85
N ASP A 78 -8.66 -16.73 0.88
CA ASP A 78 -9.41 -16.30 -0.31
C ASP A 78 -9.01 -14.89 -0.77
N VAL A 79 -8.60 -14.02 0.15
CA VAL A 79 -8.04 -12.71 -0.18
C VAL A 79 -6.64 -12.89 -0.78
N LYS A 80 -5.76 -13.71 -0.16
CA LYS A 80 -4.42 -14.00 -0.71
C LYS A 80 -4.49 -14.60 -2.12
N LYS A 81 -5.47 -15.46 -2.43
CA LYS A 81 -5.72 -15.99 -3.79
C LYS A 81 -6.03 -14.88 -4.81
N LEU A 82 -6.75 -13.83 -4.41
CA LEU A 82 -7.02 -12.69 -5.29
C LEU A 82 -5.75 -11.89 -5.60
N TYR A 83 -4.84 -11.76 -4.64
CA TYR A 83 -3.54 -11.14 -4.89
C TYR A 83 -2.71 -12.00 -5.87
N LEU A 84 -2.64 -13.32 -5.69
CA LEU A 84 -1.87 -14.20 -6.58
C LEU A 84 -2.41 -14.26 -8.03
N THR A 85 -3.73 -14.07 -8.19
CA THR A 85 -4.36 -14.01 -9.52
C THR A 85 -4.36 -12.61 -10.13
N ALA A 86 -4.10 -11.57 -9.33
CA ALA A 86 -3.99 -10.22 -9.83
C ALA A 86 -2.79 -10.07 -10.78
N ARG A 87 -2.96 -9.24 -11.80
CA ARG A 87 -1.90 -8.87 -12.76
C ARG A 87 -1.56 -7.39 -12.71
N GLU A 88 -2.46 -6.58 -12.17
CA GLU A 88 -2.38 -5.13 -12.26
C GLU A 88 -2.86 -4.45 -10.97
N THR A 89 -2.34 -3.24 -10.75
CA THR A 89 -2.81 -2.30 -9.74
C THR A 89 -3.29 -1.02 -10.41
N VAL A 90 -4.07 -0.22 -9.69
CA VAL A 90 -4.48 1.12 -10.11
C VAL A 90 -4.19 2.11 -8.98
N VAL A 91 -3.80 3.34 -9.34
CA VAL A 91 -3.71 4.45 -8.39
C VAL A 91 -4.99 5.26 -8.52
N THR A 92 -5.72 5.40 -7.42
CA THR A 92 -6.99 6.13 -7.40
C THR A 92 -7.07 7.06 -6.19
N THR A 93 -7.66 8.23 -6.39
CA THR A 93 -8.02 9.16 -5.29
C THR A 93 -9.45 8.93 -4.80
N LYS A 94 -10.18 7.98 -5.39
CA LYS A 94 -11.61 7.76 -5.11
C LYS A 94 -11.89 7.01 -3.81
N VAL A 95 -10.85 6.54 -3.13
CA VAL A 95 -10.95 5.83 -1.85
C VAL A 95 -11.09 6.83 -0.69
N ASP A 96 -10.15 7.77 -0.54
CA ASP A 96 -10.11 8.76 0.54
C ASP A 96 -9.72 10.19 0.10
N GLY A 97 -9.56 10.44 -1.20
CA GLY A 97 -9.11 11.72 -1.73
C GLY A 97 -7.60 11.86 -1.89
N VAL A 98 -6.80 10.90 -1.43
CA VAL A 98 -5.34 10.87 -1.58
C VAL A 98 -4.95 9.75 -2.55
N PRO A 99 -3.89 9.90 -3.38
CA PRO A 99 -3.48 8.84 -4.30
C PRO A 99 -3.16 7.54 -3.55
N HIS A 100 -3.92 6.49 -3.87
CA HIS A 100 -3.85 5.20 -3.20
C HIS A 100 -3.72 4.09 -4.25
N ARG A 101 -2.64 3.29 -4.19
CA ARG A 101 -2.41 2.13 -5.05
C ARG A 101 -3.03 0.87 -4.47
N VAL A 102 -3.93 0.29 -5.25
CA VAL A 102 -4.78 -0.84 -4.86
C VAL A 102 -4.89 -1.85 -6.01
N LEU A 103 -5.29 -3.08 -5.71
CA LEU A 103 -5.63 -4.05 -6.74
C LEU A 103 -6.75 -3.51 -7.65
N ARG A 104 -6.63 -3.75 -8.95
CA ARG A 104 -7.71 -3.45 -9.89
C ARG A 104 -8.82 -4.50 -9.72
N THR A 105 -9.89 -4.13 -9.02
CA THR A 105 -11.08 -4.98 -8.82
C THR A 105 -12.32 -4.35 -9.45
N PRO A 106 -13.40 -5.13 -9.71
CA PRO A 106 -14.68 -4.58 -10.14
C PRO A 106 -15.23 -3.51 -9.19
N PHE A 107 -15.02 -3.69 -7.88
CA PHE A 107 -15.40 -2.70 -6.87
C PHE A 107 -14.65 -1.38 -7.06
N VAL A 108 -13.32 -1.43 -7.18
CA VAL A 108 -12.48 -0.24 -7.44
C VAL A 108 -12.85 0.42 -8.77
N ALA A 109 -13.03 -0.35 -9.84
CA ALA A 109 -13.49 0.17 -11.14
C ALA A 109 -14.90 0.81 -11.05
N SER A 110 -15.75 0.39 -10.11
CA SER A 110 -17.03 1.05 -9.85
C SER A 110 -16.87 2.41 -9.15
N LEU A 111 -15.85 2.56 -8.29
CA LEU A 111 -15.53 3.81 -7.60
C LEU A 111 -15.03 4.87 -8.60
N GLU A 112 -14.25 4.46 -9.60
CA GLU A 112 -13.72 5.37 -10.62
C GLU A 112 -14.80 5.97 -11.52
N ARG A 113 -15.90 5.24 -11.74
CA ARG A 113 -16.98 5.63 -12.66
C ARG A 113 -18.04 6.57 -12.06
N SER A 114 -18.13 6.70 -10.73
CA SER A 114 -19.30 7.36 -10.08
C SER A 114 -18.95 8.69 -9.41
N ARG A 115 -19.51 9.81 -9.88
CA ARG A 115 -19.22 11.18 -9.35
C ARG A 115 -20.27 11.80 -8.41
N LEU A 116 -21.56 11.45 -8.49
CA LEU A 116 -22.61 12.23 -7.77
C LEU A 116 -23.53 11.43 -6.82
N LEU A 117 -24.03 10.26 -7.21
CA LEU A 117 -25.12 9.58 -6.47
C LEU A 117 -24.69 8.93 -5.14
N ARG A 118 -23.39 8.74 -4.91
CA ARG A 118 -22.89 7.99 -3.75
C ARG A 118 -22.60 8.82 -2.50
N ALA A 119 -22.48 10.15 -2.56
CA ALA A 119 -22.21 10.96 -1.36
C ALA A 119 -23.33 10.77 -0.30
N VAL A 120 -24.57 10.65 -0.75
CA VAL A 120 -25.75 10.42 0.10
C VAL A 120 -25.86 8.96 0.54
N ALA A 121 -25.70 8.00 -0.38
CA ALA A 121 -25.78 6.57 -0.07
C ALA A 121 -24.64 6.10 0.85
N ASN A 122 -23.43 6.63 0.67
CA ASN A 122 -22.28 6.35 1.53
C ASN A 122 -22.45 6.97 2.93
N GLY A 123 -23.11 8.12 3.07
CA GLY A 123 -23.42 8.70 4.38
C GLY A 123 -24.34 7.81 5.22
N ALA A 124 -25.39 7.25 4.59
CA ALA A 124 -26.31 6.33 5.26
C ALA A 124 -25.66 4.98 5.62
N ARG A 125 -24.81 4.44 4.73
CA ARG A 125 -24.07 3.20 4.96
C ARG A 125 -22.97 3.36 6.02
N PHE A 126 -22.24 4.48 5.99
CA PHE A 126 -21.25 4.83 7.00
C PHE A 126 -21.89 4.97 8.39
N ARG A 127 -23.06 5.60 8.50
CA ARG A 127 -23.81 5.69 9.77
C ARG A 127 -24.14 4.30 10.34
N ARG A 128 -24.59 3.37 9.48
CA ARG A 128 -24.91 1.99 9.91
C ARG A 128 -23.68 1.21 10.36
N LEU A 129 -22.52 1.42 9.73
CA LEU A 129 -21.28 0.70 10.03
C LEU A 129 -20.49 1.31 11.19
N SER A 130 -20.56 2.64 11.38
CA SER A 130 -19.85 3.37 12.43
C SER A 130 -20.59 3.43 13.76
N GLY A 131 -21.92 3.19 13.77
CA GLY A 131 -22.75 3.32 14.98
C GLY A 131 -22.94 4.75 15.47
N LEU A 132 -22.38 5.75 14.77
CA LEU A 132 -22.43 7.16 15.16
C LEU A 132 -23.77 7.81 14.83
N SER A 133 -24.22 8.73 15.68
CA SER A 133 -25.33 9.62 15.38
C SER A 133 -24.95 10.62 14.28
N TRP A 134 -25.95 11.19 13.60
CA TRP A 134 -25.73 12.22 12.58
C TRP A 134 -24.97 13.45 13.12
N ALA A 135 -25.18 13.80 14.38
CA ALA A 135 -24.51 14.93 15.02
C ALA A 135 -23.02 14.67 15.23
N GLU A 136 -22.65 13.45 15.61
CA GLU A 136 -21.25 13.04 15.78
C GLU A 136 -20.54 12.97 14.45
N LEU A 137 -21.20 12.43 13.43
CA LEU A 137 -20.72 12.38 12.04
C LEU A 137 -20.35 13.77 11.50
N ILE A 138 -21.22 14.75 11.73
CA ILE A 138 -20.98 16.15 11.33
C ILE A 138 -19.83 16.77 12.14
N ARG A 139 -19.75 16.47 13.45
CA ARG A 139 -18.69 16.97 14.34
C ARG A 139 -17.32 16.42 13.94
N GLU A 140 -17.26 15.11 13.67
CA GLU A 140 -16.09 14.40 13.17
C GLU A 140 -15.64 14.98 11.82
N GLY A 141 -16.59 15.18 10.89
CA GLY A 141 -16.29 15.77 9.59
C GLY A 141 -15.78 17.21 9.67
N ARG A 142 -16.32 18.03 10.59
CA ARG A 142 -15.79 19.38 10.87
C ARG A 142 -14.39 19.34 11.49
N ARG A 143 -14.07 18.32 12.31
CA ARG A 143 -12.73 18.12 12.89
C ARG A 143 -11.73 17.73 11.81
N MET A 144 -12.08 16.80 10.92
CA MET A 144 -11.22 16.36 9.81
C MET A 144 -10.90 17.49 8.82
N ARG A 145 -11.80 18.46 8.68
CA ARG A 145 -11.62 19.64 7.83
C ARG A 145 -10.83 20.78 8.50
N ARG A 146 -10.65 20.76 9.84
CA ARG A 146 -9.80 21.76 10.50
C ARG A 146 -8.33 21.48 10.19
N GLY A 147 -7.66 22.44 9.54
CA GLY A 147 -6.24 22.37 9.20
C GLY A 147 -5.90 21.60 7.93
N ARG A 148 -6.89 21.08 7.18
CA ARG A 148 -6.72 20.44 5.87
C ARG A 148 -7.76 20.98 4.90
N GLU A 149 -7.36 21.40 3.70
CA GLU A 149 -8.27 21.90 2.63
C GLU A 149 -9.08 20.77 1.97
N LEU A 150 -9.81 19.98 2.77
CA LEU A 150 -10.64 18.88 2.29
C LEU A 150 -12.06 19.36 1.97
N THR A 151 -12.59 18.90 0.83
CA THR A 151 -14.01 19.03 0.48
C THR A 151 -14.87 18.06 1.33
N TRP A 152 -16.16 18.37 1.52
CA TRP A 152 -17.08 17.49 2.24
C TRP A 152 -17.22 16.08 1.63
N ALA A 153 -17.05 15.96 0.31
CA ALA A 153 -17.02 14.66 -0.37
C ALA A 153 -15.78 13.83 0.03
N GLN A 154 -14.62 14.48 0.16
CA GLN A 154 -13.38 13.83 0.62
C GLN A 154 -13.46 13.43 2.09
N VAL A 155 -14.13 14.22 2.94
CA VAL A 155 -14.38 13.88 4.35
C VAL A 155 -15.19 12.58 4.47
N LEU A 156 -16.26 12.44 3.69
CA LEU A 156 -17.09 11.22 3.66
C LEU A 156 -16.33 10.00 3.08
N GLN A 157 -15.45 10.21 2.12
CA GLN A 157 -14.61 9.16 1.54
C GLN A 157 -13.53 8.67 2.53
N ALA A 158 -12.84 9.61 3.18
CA ALA A 158 -11.83 9.32 4.20
C ALA A 158 -12.41 8.54 5.38
N ALA A 159 -13.64 8.84 5.81
CA ALA A 159 -14.31 8.11 6.87
C ALA A 159 -14.63 6.64 6.50
N ASN A 160 -14.87 6.34 5.22
CA ASN A 160 -15.19 4.99 4.75
C ASN A 160 -13.95 4.10 4.53
N THR A 161 -12.75 4.67 4.45
CA THR A 161 -11.56 3.93 4.01
C THR A 161 -11.11 2.83 4.99
N PRO A 162 -11.00 3.07 6.31
CA PRO A 162 -10.68 2.00 7.26
C PRO A 162 -11.68 0.85 7.21
N VAL A 163 -12.96 1.15 6.96
CA VAL A 163 -14.03 0.17 6.82
C VAL A 163 -13.88 -0.66 5.54
N LEU A 164 -13.55 -0.02 4.41
CA LEU A 164 -13.31 -0.71 3.15
C LEU A 164 -12.05 -1.58 3.18
N LEU A 165 -10.98 -1.12 3.84
CA LEU A 165 -9.76 -1.90 4.03
C LEU A 165 -10.03 -3.11 4.95
N ARG A 166 -10.72 -2.89 6.09
CA ARG A 166 -11.09 -3.98 7.02
C ARG A 166 -11.98 -5.02 6.36
N ALA A 167 -12.96 -4.58 5.56
CA ALA A 167 -13.86 -5.49 4.86
C ALA A 167 -13.10 -6.51 4.00
N ALA A 168 -12.10 -6.08 3.23
CA ALA A 168 -11.28 -7.02 2.46
C ALA A 168 -10.27 -7.77 3.34
N MET A 169 -9.46 -7.05 4.12
CA MET A 169 -8.26 -7.60 4.75
C MET A 169 -8.54 -8.44 6.01
N VAL A 170 -9.69 -8.23 6.65
CA VAL A 170 -10.08 -8.90 7.90
C VAL A 170 -11.35 -9.71 7.70
N ASP A 171 -12.39 -9.09 7.12
CA ASP A 171 -13.70 -9.73 7.01
C ASP A 171 -13.83 -10.63 5.76
N GLY A 172 -12.78 -10.72 4.92
CA GLY A 172 -12.75 -11.55 3.71
C GLY A 172 -13.67 -11.08 2.57
N ARG A 173 -14.31 -9.90 2.71
CA ARG A 173 -15.23 -9.29 1.75
C ARG A 173 -14.50 -8.53 0.67
N ALA A 174 -13.68 -9.23 -0.10
CA ALA A 174 -12.93 -8.66 -1.21
C ALA A 174 -13.82 -8.09 -2.35
N ASP A 175 -15.09 -8.49 -2.39
CA ASP A 175 -16.12 -7.95 -3.28
C ASP A 175 -16.54 -6.51 -2.93
N LEU A 176 -16.36 -6.11 -1.67
CA LEU A 176 -16.79 -4.81 -1.13
C LEU A 176 -15.64 -3.96 -0.57
N GLY A 177 -14.43 -4.52 -0.51
CA GLY A 177 -13.29 -3.89 0.13
C GLY A 177 -12.24 -3.39 -0.85
N VAL A 178 -11.31 -2.60 -0.30
CA VAL A 178 -10.14 -2.09 -1.01
C VAL A 178 -8.93 -2.91 -0.57
N MET A 179 -8.11 -3.34 -1.52
CA MET A 179 -6.94 -4.18 -1.28
C MET A 179 -5.69 -3.40 -1.70
N ALA A 180 -5.01 -2.80 -0.71
CA ALA A 180 -3.77 -2.07 -0.95
C ALA A 180 -2.67 -3.03 -1.42
N SER A 181 -2.04 -2.73 -2.55
CA SER A 181 -1.00 -3.60 -3.10
C SER A 181 -0.04 -2.83 -4.00
N GLY A 182 1.25 -3.16 -3.93
CA GLY A 182 2.26 -2.65 -4.84
C GLY A 182 2.23 -3.37 -6.18
N GLN A 183 2.92 -2.81 -7.17
CA GLN A 183 3.01 -3.40 -8.52
C GLN A 183 3.64 -4.80 -8.53
N VAL A 184 4.47 -5.12 -7.54
CA VAL A 184 5.09 -6.44 -7.35
C VAL A 184 4.08 -7.59 -7.27
N VAL A 185 2.80 -7.30 -6.98
CA VAL A 185 1.77 -8.34 -6.98
C VAL A 185 1.66 -9.09 -8.30
N GLY A 186 1.96 -8.43 -9.43
CA GLY A 186 1.90 -9.06 -10.76
C GLY A 186 3.00 -10.09 -11.03
N VAL A 187 4.02 -10.16 -10.17
CA VAL A 187 5.18 -11.06 -10.33
C VAL A 187 5.36 -12.02 -9.15
N ILE A 188 4.53 -11.92 -8.11
CA ILE A 188 4.52 -12.83 -6.97
C ILE A 188 3.58 -14.00 -7.26
N GLY A 189 4.09 -15.24 -7.19
CA GLY A 189 3.35 -16.45 -7.55
C GLY A 189 3.24 -17.51 -6.45
N ASP A 190 3.68 -17.22 -5.23
CA ASP A 190 3.82 -18.21 -4.16
C ASP A 190 3.49 -17.63 -2.77
N LEU A 191 3.36 -18.51 -1.77
CA LEU A 191 3.05 -18.20 -0.37
C LEU A 191 4.03 -18.92 0.59
N PRO A 192 5.33 -18.58 0.56
CA PRO A 192 6.29 -19.16 1.50
C PRO A 192 5.99 -18.72 2.92
N SER A 193 6.54 -19.40 3.92
CA SER A 193 6.65 -18.82 5.26
C SER A 193 7.55 -17.58 5.26
N CYS A 194 7.40 -16.72 6.26
CA CYS A 194 8.26 -15.58 6.49
C CYS A 194 9.73 -15.99 6.59
N ARG A 195 10.02 -17.14 7.22
CA ARG A 195 11.37 -17.69 7.31
C ARG A 195 11.91 -18.04 5.93
N GLU A 196 11.20 -18.88 5.18
CA GLU A 196 11.63 -19.32 3.85
C GLU A 196 11.81 -18.12 2.90
N LEU A 197 10.93 -17.12 3.01
CA LEU A 197 11.02 -15.88 2.23
C LEU A 197 12.33 -15.14 2.52
N VAL A 198 12.66 -14.91 3.80
CA VAL A 198 13.88 -14.19 4.19
C VAL A 198 15.12 -14.97 3.80
N GLU A 199 15.17 -16.28 4.09
CA GLU A 199 16.29 -17.15 3.74
C GLU A 199 16.53 -17.15 2.21
N ARG A 200 15.45 -17.22 1.42
CA ARG A 200 15.53 -17.15 -0.04
C ARG A 200 16.05 -15.80 -0.53
N ILE A 201 15.54 -14.69 0.00
CA ILE A 201 15.99 -13.34 -0.39
C ILE A 201 17.48 -13.16 -0.11
N MET A 202 17.97 -13.65 1.03
CA MET A 202 19.40 -13.59 1.36
C MET A 202 20.24 -14.43 0.38
N ALA A 203 19.84 -15.67 0.10
CA ALA A 203 20.53 -16.53 -0.85
C ALA A 203 20.55 -15.96 -2.29
N GLU A 204 19.42 -15.39 -2.73
CA GLU A 204 19.30 -14.71 -4.02
C GLU A 204 20.18 -13.45 -4.08
N ALA A 205 20.27 -12.68 -2.98
CA ALA A 205 21.10 -11.48 -2.90
C ALA A 205 22.59 -11.83 -2.96
N GLU A 206 23.05 -12.83 -2.20
CA GLU A 206 24.42 -13.34 -2.28
C GLU A 206 24.77 -13.82 -3.69
N THR A 207 23.86 -14.57 -4.32
CA THR A 207 24.02 -15.03 -5.70
C THR A 207 24.10 -13.86 -6.69
N ALA A 208 23.26 -12.83 -6.51
CA ALA A 208 23.26 -11.65 -7.36
C ALA A 208 24.55 -10.83 -7.19
N LEU A 209 25.01 -10.62 -5.96
CA LEU A 209 26.28 -9.94 -5.67
C LEU A 209 27.47 -10.66 -6.29
N ALA A 210 27.54 -12.00 -6.17
CA ALA A 210 28.64 -12.78 -6.74
C ALA A 210 28.69 -12.70 -8.28
N ARG A 211 27.56 -12.43 -8.94
CA ARG A 211 27.48 -12.31 -10.42
C ARG A 211 27.81 -10.92 -10.94
N LEU A 212 27.73 -9.86 -10.13
CA LEU A 212 27.94 -8.49 -10.58
C LEU A 212 29.36 -8.23 -11.14
N PRO A 213 30.46 -8.68 -10.50
CA PRO A 213 31.81 -8.46 -11.03
C PRO A 213 32.12 -9.25 -12.31
N ALA A 214 31.32 -10.28 -12.61
CA ALA A 214 31.52 -11.16 -13.76
C ALA A 214 30.80 -10.69 -15.04
N ARG A 215 30.22 -9.48 -15.03
CA ARG A 215 29.57 -8.83 -16.17
C ARG A 215 30.35 -7.59 -16.58
#